data_AF-A0A7V8NR68-F1
#
_entry.id   AF-A0A7V8NR68-F1
#
_cell.length_a   1.000
_cell.length_b   1.000
_cell.length_c   1.000
_cell.angle_alpha   90.00
_cell.angle_beta   90.00
_cell.angle_gamma   90.00
#
_symmetry.space_group_name_H-M   'P 1'
#
loop_
_entity.id
_entity.type
_entity.pdbx_description
1 polymer ?
#
loop_
_entity_poly.entity_id
_entity_poly.type
_entity_poly.pdbx_seq_one_letter_code
_entity_poly.pdbx_strand_id
1 'polypeptide(L)' 'MERLSFQQLPFAVKIAMWVVFNNAWWSIEEFVIDRRGLWKYMPYYRVANACVWDLAVALIIAVAIWRASRRSSSHPA' A
#
# COMPACT_ATOMS: atom_id res chain seq x y z
N MET A 1 -4.09 26.25 11.32
CA MET A 1 -3.89 24.79 11.35
C MET A 1 -2.47 24.52 10.90
N GLU A 2 -1.63 24.03 11.81
CA GLU A 2 -0.27 23.61 11.47
C GLU A 2 -0.32 22.28 10.73
N ARG A 3 0.32 22.19 9.55
CA ARG A 3 0.36 20.94 8.77
C ARG A 3 1.57 20.14 9.22
N LEU A 4 1.34 19.04 9.91
CA LEU A 4 2.40 18.11 10.26
C LEU A 4 2.96 17.46 9.00
N SER A 5 4.29 17.49 8.86
CA SER A 5 4.97 16.81 7.76
C SER A 5 4.90 15.30 7.97
N PHE A 6 4.82 14.55 6.86
CA PHE A 6 4.73 13.09 6.88
C PHE A 6 5.91 12.42 7.62
N GLN A 7 7.04 13.12 7.69
CA GLN A 7 8.23 12.65 8.40
C GLN A 7 8.02 12.62 9.92
N GLN A 8 7.28 13.58 10.48
CA GLN A 8 7.05 13.76 11.92
C GLN A 8 6.04 12.74 12.48
N LEU A 9 5.33 12.00 11.61
CA LEU A 9 4.40 10.99 12.09
C LEU A 9 5.13 9.83 12.79
N PRO A 10 4.59 9.36 13.92
CA PRO A 10 5.14 8.22 14.62
C PRO A 10 5.07 6.97 13.75
N PHE A 11 6.04 6.07 13.96
CA PHE A 11 6.18 4.85 13.18
C PHE A 11 4.89 4.00 13.18
N ALA A 12 4.20 3.95 14.32
CA ALA A 12 2.91 3.27 14.45
C ALA A 12 1.86 3.77 13.44
N VAL A 13 1.79 5.08 13.17
CA VAL A 13 0.83 5.62 12.18
C VAL A 13 1.24 5.24 10.76
N LYS A 14 2.55 5.20 10.47
CA LYS A 14 3.05 4.73 9.16
C LYS A 14 2.71 3.25 8.94
N ILE A 15 2.82 2.41 9.98
CA ILE A 15 2.37 1.00 9.93
C ILE A 15 0.85 0.94 9.74
N ALA A 16 0.07 1.69 10.52
CA ALA A 16 -1.39 1.69 10.38
C ALA A 16 -1.81 2.07 8.96
N MET A 17 -1.16 3.08 8.37
CA MET A 17 -1.40 3.48 7.00
C MET A 17 -1.04 2.37 6.00
N TRP A 18 0.09 1.69 6.20
CA TRP A 18 0.47 0.52 5.40
C TRP A 18 -0.59 -0.59 5.49
N VAL A 19 -1.09 -0.90 6.69
CA VAL A 19 -2.14 -1.91 6.90
C VAL A 19 -3.45 -1.52 6.21
N VAL A 20 -3.85 -0.24 6.26
CA VAL A 20 -5.06 0.25 5.59
C VAL A 20 -4.96 0.08 4.07
N PHE A 21 -3.82 0.42 3.47
CA PHE A 21 -3.63 0.24 2.03
C PHE A 21 -3.60 -1.23 1.60
N ASN A 22 -3.04 -2.13 2.43
CA ASN A 22 -3.11 -3.57 2.16
C ASN A 22 -4.55 -4.10 2.25
N ASN A 23 -5.34 -3.66 3.24
CA ASN A 23 -6.76 -4.03 3.31
C ASN A 23 -7.57 -3.49 2.12
N ALA A 24 -7.24 -2.28 1.64
CA ALA A 24 -7.86 -1.73 0.45
C ALA A 24 -7.52 -2.55 -0.80
N TRP A 25 -6.27 -3.02 -0.93
CA TRP A 25 -5.89 -3.97 -1.99
C TRP A 25 -6.71 -5.26 -1.92
N TRP A 26 -6.81 -5.85 -0.73
CA TRP A 26 -7.57 -7.10 -0.55
C TRP A 26 -9.05 -6.93 -0.90
N SER A 27 -9.63 -5.76 -0.56
CA SER A 27 -10.99 -5.42 -0.96
C SER A 27 -11.13 -5.31 -2.49
N ILE A 28 -10.13 -4.77 -3.19
CA ILE A 28 -10.12 -4.71 -4.66
C ILE A 28 -10.03 -6.12 -5.26
N GLU A 29 -9.19 -6.99 -4.70
CA GLU A 29 -9.09 -8.39 -5.11
C GLU A 29 -10.46 -9.06 -5.06
N GLU A 30 -11.13 -9.01 -3.90
CA GLU A 30 -12.40 -9.72 -3.72
C GLU A 30 -13.57 -9.08 -4.51
N PHE A 31 -13.73 -7.75 -4.44
CA PHE A 31 -14.88 -7.10 -5.04
C PHE A 31 -14.75 -6.81 -6.53
N VAL A 32 -13.52 -6.67 -7.04
CA VAL A 32 -13.26 -6.30 -8.44
C VAL A 32 -12.62 -7.43 -9.20
N ILE A 33 -11.49 -7.98 -8.73
CA ILE A 33 -10.70 -8.94 -9.50
C ILE A 33 -11.41 -10.29 -9.58
N ASP A 34 -11.79 -10.83 -8.42
CA ASP A 34 -12.43 -12.13 -8.30
C ASP A 34 -13.84 -12.09 -8.91
N ARG A 35 -14.63 -11.08 -8.55
CA ARG A 35 -16.00 -10.92 -9.03
C ARG A 35 -16.12 -10.67 -10.54
N ARG A 36 -15.14 -10.01 -11.16
CA ARG A 36 -15.12 -9.79 -12.62
C ARG A 36 -14.32 -10.84 -13.38
N GLY A 37 -13.73 -11.81 -12.70
CA GLY A 37 -12.91 -12.86 -13.32
C GLY A 37 -11.60 -12.34 -13.93
N LEU A 38 -11.12 -11.18 -13.49
CA LEU A 38 -9.89 -10.55 -14.02
C LEU A 38 -8.63 -11.35 -13.66
N TRP A 39 -8.71 -12.18 -12.62
CA TRP A 39 -7.64 -13.10 -12.21
C TRP A 39 -7.14 -14.00 -13.35
N LYS A 40 -7.98 -14.30 -14.36
CA LYS A 40 -7.61 -15.11 -15.53
C LYS A 40 -6.50 -14.49 -16.36
N TYR A 41 -6.31 -13.18 -16.29
CA TYR A 41 -5.27 -12.44 -17.00
C TYR A 41 -4.05 -12.13 -16.11
N MET A 42 -4.09 -12.52 -14.84
CA MET A 42 -3.04 -12.26 -13.87
C MET A 42 -2.19 -13.52 -13.67
N PRO A 43 -0.93 -13.55 -14.17
CA PRO A 43 -0.06 -14.71 -13.98
C PRO A 43 0.21 -14.93 -12.48
N TYR A 44 0.21 -16.19 -12.05
CA TYR A 44 0.46 -16.62 -10.67
C TYR A 44 -0.54 -16.12 -9.62
N TYR A 45 -1.67 -15.56 -10.04
CA TYR A 45 -2.74 -15.17 -9.13
C TYR A 45 -3.45 -16.42 -8.60
N ARG A 46 -3.57 -16.54 -7.27
CA ARG A 46 -4.41 -17.56 -6.64
C ARG A 46 -5.64 -16.88 -6.06
N VAL A 47 -6.80 -17.21 -6.61
CA VAL A 47 -8.09 -16.73 -6.11
C VAL A 47 -8.21 -17.03 -4.61
N ALA A 48 -8.58 -16.02 -3.83
CA ALA A 48 -8.76 -16.09 -2.37
C ALA A 48 -7.56 -16.63 -1.56
N ASN A 49 -6.31 -16.51 -2.06
CA ASN A 49 -5.10 -16.92 -1.33
C ASN A 49 -3.97 -15.91 -1.51
N ALA A 50 -3.09 -15.81 -0.52
CA ALA A 50 -1.89 -14.98 -0.60
C ALA A 50 -1.04 -15.36 -1.83
N CYS A 51 -0.78 -14.39 -2.71
CA CYS A 51 -0.08 -14.60 -3.98
C CYS A 51 1.03 -13.58 -4.22
N VAL A 52 1.70 -13.69 -5.38
CA VAL A 52 2.81 -12.80 -5.76
C VAL A 52 2.36 -11.33 -5.86
N TRP A 53 1.10 -11.10 -6.24
CA TRP A 53 0.54 -9.76 -6.36
C TRP A 53 0.34 -9.08 -5.01
N ASP A 54 -0.08 -9.81 -3.98
CA ASP A 54 -0.15 -9.31 -2.60
C ASP A 54 1.22 -8.83 -2.11
N LEU A 55 2.25 -9.65 -2.32
CA LEU A 55 3.62 -9.29 -1.96
C LEU A 55 4.11 -8.05 -2.74
N ALA A 56 3.81 -7.98 -4.03
CA ALA A 56 4.17 -6.83 -4.86
C ALA A 56 3.51 -5.54 -4.36
N VAL A 57 2.21 -5.58 -4.06
CA VAL A 57 1.46 -4.41 -3.58
C VAL A 57 1.93 -4.01 -2.18
N ALA A 58 2.11 -4.97 -1.28
CA ALA A 58 2.67 -4.75 0.05
C ALA A 58 4.03 -4.04 -0.01
N LEU A 59 4.92 -4.48 -0.92
CA LEU A 59 6.23 -3.87 -1.15
C LEU A 59 6.11 -2.47 -1.76
N ILE A 60 5.24 -2.27 -2.74
CA ILE A 60 5.01 -0.95 -3.36
C ILE A 60 4.53 0.05 -2.30
N ILE A 61 3.58 -0.32 -1.45
CA ILE A 61 3.07 0.53 -0.38
C ILE A 61 4.20 0.84 0.62
N ALA A 62 5.00 -0.15 1.02
CA ALA A 62 6.12 0.05 1.93
C ALA A 62 7.16 1.03 1.35
N VAL A 63 7.52 0.87 0.07
CA VAL A 63 8.44 1.77 -0.64
C VAL A 63 7.85 3.17 -0.79
N ALA A 64 6.55 3.30 -1.06
CA ALA A 64 5.88 4.59 -1.16
C ALA A 64 5.91 5.35 0.17
N ILE A 65 5.60 4.67 1.28
CA ILE A 65 5.67 5.24 2.64
C ILE A 65 7.10 5.63 2.98
N TRP A 66 8.08 4.79 2.64
CA TRP A 66 9.49 5.08 2.87
C TRP A 66 9.97 6.30 2.09
N ARG A 67 9.61 6.42 0.81
CA ARG A 67 9.93 7.58 -0.04
C ARG A 67 9.23 8.85 0.47
N ALA A 68 7.96 8.76 0.85
CA ALA A 68 7.21 9.87 1.42
C ALA A 68 7.85 10.35 2.73
N SER A 69 8.38 9.44 3.55
CA SER A 69 9.09 9.78 4.78
C SER A 69 10.46 10.45 4.53
N ARG A 70 11.04 10.37 3.32
CA ARG A 70 12.36 10.94 2.97
C ARG A 70 12.30 12.25 2.17
N ARG A 71 11.19 12.55 1.48
CA ARG A 71 11.13 13.69 0.53
C ARG A 71 11.01 15.08 1.17
N SER A 72 10.73 15.19 2.47
CA SER A 72 10.52 16.50 3.12
C SER A 72 11.78 17.18 3.66
N SER A 73 12.98 16.64 3.41
CA SER A 73 14.25 17.22 3.88
C SER A 73 14.82 18.32 2.97
N SER A 74 14.04 18.86 2.03
CA SER A 74 14.50 19.81 1.00
C SER A 74 13.74 21.15 0.99
N HIS A 75 13.30 21.63 2.16
CA HIS A 75 13.02 23.05 2.36
C HIS A 75 14.12 23.64 3.25
N PRO A 76 15.15 24.31 2.66
CA PRO A 76 16.01 25.18 3.44
C PRO A 76 15.18 26.36 3.94
N ALA A 77 15.41 26.70 5.21
CA ALA A 77 14.90 27.89 5.88
C ALA A 77 15.33 29.18 5.19
#